data_AF-A0AA96XDU3-F1
#
_entry.id   AF-A0AA96XDU3-F1
#
_cell.length_a   1.000
_cell.length_b   1.000
_cell.length_c   1.000
_cell.angle_alpha   90.00
_cell.angle_beta   90.00
_cell.angle_gamma   90.00
#
_symmetry.space_group_name_H-M   'P 1'
#
loop_
_entity.id
_entity.type
_entity.pdbx_description
1 polymer ?
#
loop_
_entity_poly.entity_id
_entity_poly.type
_entity_poly.pdbx_seq_one_letter_code
_entity_poly.pdbx_strand_id
1 'polypeptide(L)'
;MDAVDTRLVASYAVAIAFDVLMPVGMVLWARRRLGVAWKVVGWGAAAFALSQLLTRLPMVQVAQYFMRDALKTSSVLLGVWIVVLSLTAGLFEETARLWAFRKPLKDFRRWRDAVGFGVGHGGLESALLVGGLAALGLVNVIALSRLDPPPCR
;
A
#
# COMPACT_ATOMS: atom_id res chain seq x y z
N MET A 1 31.86 -8.39 -0.24
CA MET A 1 30.47 -8.07 0.19
C MET A 1 30.43 -6.62 0.69
N ASP A 2 31.20 -5.74 0.03
CA ASP A 2 31.72 -4.52 0.66
C ASP A 2 31.11 -3.24 0.06
N ALA A 3 30.01 -3.38 -0.69
CA ALA A 3 29.30 -2.26 -1.34
C ALA A 3 27.96 -1.90 -0.69
N VAL A 4 27.39 -2.77 0.16
CA VAL A 4 26.09 -2.54 0.81
C VAL A 4 26.23 -2.72 2.32
N ASP A 5 25.86 -1.68 3.07
CA ASP A 5 25.83 -1.74 4.53
C ASP A 5 24.88 -2.85 5.00
N THR A 6 25.42 -3.81 5.75
CA THR A 6 24.66 -4.93 6.31
C THR A 6 23.54 -4.44 7.23
N ARG A 7 23.72 -3.31 7.91
CA ARG A 7 22.71 -2.70 8.78
C ARG A 7 21.52 -2.20 7.98
N LEU A 8 21.75 -1.64 6.79
CA LEU A 8 20.70 -1.20 5.88
C LEU A 8 19.88 -2.40 5.38
N VAL A 9 20.55 -3.46 4.94
CA VAL A 9 19.86 -4.69 4.49
C VAL A 9 19.02 -5.28 5.62
N ALA A 10 19.58 -5.33 6.83
CA ALA A 10 18.86 -5.81 8.01
C ALA A 10 17.62 -4.95 8.34
N SER A 11 17.73 -3.61 8.27
CA SER A 11 16.57 -2.74 8.53
C SER A 11 15.47 -2.92 7.49
N TYR A 12 15.81 -3.05 6.20
CA TYR A 12 14.83 -3.36 5.15
C TYR A 12 14.16 -4.71 5.39
N ALA A 13 14.95 -5.75 5.71
CA ALA A 13 14.42 -7.08 5.95
C ALA A 13 13.44 -7.10 7.13
N VAL A 14 13.76 -6.40 8.23
CA VAL A 14 12.86 -6.29 9.39
C VAL A 14 11.59 -5.53 9.03
N ALA A 15 11.68 -4.41 8.32
CA ALA A 15 10.51 -3.63 7.91
C ALA A 15 9.59 -4.45 6.98
N ILE A 16 10.14 -5.06 5.94
CA ILE A 16 9.39 -5.91 5.00
C ILE A 16 8.73 -7.08 5.74
N ALA A 17 9.46 -7.75 6.64
CA ALA A 17 8.91 -8.84 7.44
C ALA A 17 7.75 -8.35 8.31
N PHE A 18 7.87 -7.19 8.95
CA PHE A 18 6.79 -6.61 9.73
C PHE A 18 5.56 -6.31 8.86
N ASP A 19 5.73 -5.63 7.72
CA ASP A 19 4.64 -5.24 6.83
C ASP A 19 3.89 -6.43 6.22
N VAL A 20 4.56 -7.56 6.03
CA VAL A 20 3.95 -8.78 5.49
C VAL A 20 3.36 -9.67 6.59
N LEU A 21 4.04 -9.82 7.73
CA LEU A 21 3.62 -10.75 8.79
C LEU A 21 2.55 -10.15 9.72
N MET A 22 2.63 -8.86 10.02
CA MET A 22 1.65 -8.16 10.86
C MET A 22 0.21 -8.34 10.35
N PRO A 23 -0.11 -8.11 9.06
CA PRO A 23 -1.48 -8.28 8.58
C PRO A 23 -1.96 -9.72 8.60
N VAL A 24 -1.08 -10.71 8.35
CA VAL A 24 -1.41 -12.13 8.54
C VAL A 24 -1.79 -12.40 10.00
N GLY A 25 -1.00 -11.87 10.94
CA GLY A 25 -1.31 -11.94 12.37
C GLY A 25 -2.65 -11.30 12.72
N MET A 26 -2.95 -10.10 12.19
CA MET A 26 -4.22 -9.41 12.42
C MET A 26 -5.42 -10.17 11.85
N VAL A 27 -5.30 -10.75 10.65
CA VAL A 27 -6.35 -11.59 10.05
C VAL A 27 -6.63 -12.79 10.96
N LEU A 28 -5.59 -13.50 11.39
CA LEU A 28 -5.73 -14.65 12.29
C LEU A 28 -6.35 -14.25 13.65
N TRP A 29 -5.94 -13.12 14.20
CA TRP A 29 -6.53 -12.57 15.43
C TRP A 29 -8.00 -12.22 15.25
N ALA A 30 -8.36 -11.48 14.19
CA ALA A 30 -9.75 -11.11 13.90
C ALA A 30 -10.63 -12.34 13.65
N ARG A 31 -10.09 -13.38 13.01
CA ARG A 31 -10.78 -14.66 12.83
C ARG A 31 -11.03 -15.37 14.17
N ARG A 32 -10.01 -15.48 15.02
CA ARG A 32 -10.11 -16.23 16.29
C ARG A 32 -10.90 -15.49 17.37
N ARG A 33 -10.73 -14.17 17.50
CA ARG A 33 -11.34 -13.35 18.56
C ARG A 33 -12.65 -12.70 18.13
N LEU A 34 -12.70 -12.25 16.87
CA LEU A 34 -13.85 -11.51 16.33
C LEU A 34 -14.74 -12.36 15.40
N GLY A 35 -14.42 -13.64 15.17
CA GLY A 35 -15.29 -14.56 14.41
C GLY A 35 -15.66 -14.05 13.02
N VAL A 36 -14.88 -13.13 12.45
CA VAL A 36 -15.21 -12.44 11.19
C VAL A 36 -15.13 -13.41 10.03
N ALA A 37 -16.07 -13.40 9.09
CA ALA A 37 -16.01 -14.32 7.94
C ALA A 37 -14.80 -14.02 7.01
N TRP A 38 -14.17 -15.06 6.45
CA TRP A 38 -13.13 -14.90 5.41
C TRP A 38 -13.61 -14.07 4.23
N LYS A 39 -14.90 -14.20 3.88
CA LYS A 39 -15.56 -13.39 2.86
C LYS A 39 -15.40 -11.89 3.13
N VAL A 40 -15.54 -11.44 4.38
CA VAL A 40 -15.43 -10.03 4.76
C VAL A 40 -13.99 -9.52 4.60
N VAL A 41 -13.01 -10.30 5.07
CA VAL A 41 -11.58 -9.98 4.91
C VAL A 41 -11.19 -9.91 3.42
N GLY A 42 -11.62 -10.92 2.64
CA GLY A 42 -11.33 -10.98 1.20
C GLY A 42 -11.93 -9.80 0.44
N TRP A 43 -13.15 -9.37 0.77
CA TRP A 43 -13.74 -8.18 0.16
C TRP A 43 -13.08 -6.87 0.62
N GLY A 44 -12.53 -6.81 1.83
CA GLY A 44 -11.66 -5.71 2.26
C GLY A 44 -10.42 -5.57 1.37
N ALA A 45 -9.70 -6.68 1.20
CA ALA A 45 -8.52 -6.74 0.32
C ALA A 45 -8.88 -6.42 -1.15
N ALA A 46 -9.97 -6.99 -1.67
CA ALA A 46 -10.42 -6.73 -3.03
C ALA A 46 -10.82 -5.25 -3.24
N ALA A 47 -11.48 -4.63 -2.25
CA ALA A 47 -11.83 -3.21 -2.31
C ALA A 47 -10.58 -2.32 -2.40
N PHE A 48 -9.53 -2.63 -1.64
CA PHE A 48 -8.23 -1.95 -1.76
C PHE A 48 -7.61 -2.16 -3.14
N ALA A 49 -7.50 -3.40 -3.60
CA ALA A 49 -6.89 -3.72 -4.89
C ALA A 49 -7.59 -3.00 -6.05
N LEU A 50 -8.93 -3.02 -6.07
CA LEU A 50 -9.71 -2.38 -7.12
C LEU A 50 -9.60 -0.86 -7.07
N SER A 51 -9.73 -0.25 -5.89
CA SER A 51 -9.69 1.22 -5.75
C SER A 51 -8.30 1.81 -5.91
N GLN A 52 -7.27 1.19 -5.34
CA GLN A 52 -5.92 1.73 -5.31
C GLN A 52 -5.06 1.13 -6.42
N LEU A 53 -4.84 -0.18 -6.41
CA LEU A 53 -3.85 -0.82 -7.30
C LEU A 53 -4.26 -0.77 -8.77
N LEU A 54 -5.54 -1.05 -9.06
CA LEU A 54 -6.01 -1.22 -10.43
C LEU A 54 -6.56 0.06 -11.07
N THR A 55 -6.98 1.05 -10.27
CA THR A 55 -7.62 2.26 -10.80
C THR A 55 -6.87 3.52 -10.41
N ARG A 56 -6.83 3.88 -9.12
CA ARG A 56 -6.25 5.17 -8.71
C ARG A 56 -4.75 5.28 -9.00
N LEU A 57 -3.94 4.28 -8.67
CA LEU A 57 -2.49 4.37 -8.88
C LEU A 57 -2.13 4.55 -10.36
N PRO A 58 -2.64 3.74 -11.31
CA PRO A 58 -2.42 3.98 -12.74
C PRO A 58 -2.88 5.38 -13.19
N MET A 59 -4.06 5.84 -12.76
CA MET A 59 -4.59 7.15 -13.12
C MET A 59 -3.69 8.29 -12.61
N VAL A 60 -3.25 8.21 -11.35
CA VAL A 60 -2.34 9.18 -10.74
C VAL A 60 -1.00 9.20 -11.46
N GLN A 61 -0.44 8.03 -11.80
CA GLN A 61 0.84 7.94 -12.52
C GLN A 61 0.76 8.61 -13.89
N VAL A 62 -0.31 8.37 -14.65
CA VAL A 62 -0.52 9.01 -15.95
C VAL A 62 -0.67 10.52 -15.80
N ALA A 63 -1.51 10.99 -14.88
CA ALA A 63 -1.71 12.42 -14.65
C ALA A 63 -0.41 13.11 -14.20
N GLN A 64 0.33 12.50 -13.27
CA GLN A 64 1.59 13.02 -12.77
C GLN A 64 2.67 13.04 -13.86
N TYR A 65 2.68 12.07 -14.78
CA TYR A 65 3.61 12.07 -15.91
C TYR A 65 3.41 13.29 -16.82
N PHE A 66 2.16 13.65 -17.14
CA PHE A 66 1.86 14.83 -17.95
C PHE A 66 2.14 16.15 -17.22
N MET A 67 1.93 16.19 -15.91
CA MET A 67 2.09 17.41 -15.10
C MET A 67 3.49 17.59 -14.50
N ARG A 68 4.41 16.64 -14.72
CA ARG A 68 5.71 16.54 -14.02
C ARG A 68 6.53 17.83 -14.03
N ASP A 69 6.59 18.55 -15.15
CA ASP A 69 7.45 19.73 -15.30
C ASP A 69 6.85 20.94 -14.56
N ALA A 70 5.52 21.09 -14.62
CA ALA A 70 4.80 22.11 -13.87
C ALA A 70 4.87 21.85 -12.35
N LEU A 71 4.74 20.59 -11.93
CA LEU A 71 4.81 20.19 -10.51
C LEU A 71 6.21 20.40 -9.91
N LYS A 72 7.28 20.24 -10.69
CA LYS A 72 8.66 20.50 -10.25
C LYS A 72 8.97 21.98 -10.09
N THR A 73 8.32 22.84 -10.88
CA THR A 73 8.66 24.26 -10.98
C THR A 73 7.85 25.13 -10.01
N SER A 74 6.65 24.68 -9.60
CA SER A 74 5.75 25.45 -8.74
C SER A 74 5.41 24.69 -7.45
N SER A 75 5.86 25.21 -6.31
CA SER A 75 5.52 24.70 -4.99
C SER A 75 4.02 24.81 -4.67
N VAL A 76 3.36 25.86 -5.16
CA VAL A 76 1.91 26.05 -5.02
C VAL A 76 1.17 24.95 -5.77
N LEU A 77 1.56 24.66 -7.02
CA LEU A 77 0.93 23.59 -7.80
C LEU A 77 1.17 22.21 -7.18
N LEU A 78 2.37 21.97 -6.64
CA LEU A 78 2.68 20.74 -5.91
C LEU A 78 1.78 20.60 -4.66
N GLY A 79 1.56 21.68 -3.91
CA GLY A 79 0.65 21.69 -2.76
C GLY A 79 -0.78 21.37 -3.16
N VAL A 80 -1.30 21.98 -4.22
CA VAL A 80 -2.62 21.67 -4.78
C VAL A 80 -2.70 20.21 -5.24
N TRP A 81 -1.66 19.71 -5.88
CA TRP A 81 -1.60 18.31 -6.33
C TRP A 81 -1.69 17.33 -5.17
N ILE A 82 -0.99 17.58 -4.05
CA ILE A 82 -1.09 16.74 -2.84
C ILE A 82 -2.53 16.70 -2.32
N VAL A 83 -3.22 17.85 -2.27
CA VAL A 83 -4.63 17.91 -1.87
C VAL A 83 -5.51 17.08 -2.81
N VAL A 84 -5.31 17.18 -4.12
CA VAL A 84 -6.01 16.36 -5.12
C VAL A 84 -5.73 14.88 -4.90
N LEU A 85 -4.47 14.49 -4.64
CA LEU A 85 -4.11 13.11 -4.34
C LEU A 85 -4.82 12.60 -3.09
N SER A 86 -4.89 13.39 -2.02
CA SER A 86 -5.57 13.00 -0.77
C SER A 86 -7.08 12.86 -0.95
N LEU A 87 -7.73 13.82 -1.62
CA LEU A 87 -9.17 13.78 -1.87
C LEU A 87 -9.55 12.60 -2.77
N THR A 88 -8.78 12.35 -3.83
CA THR A 88 -9.02 11.19 -4.71
C THR A 88 -8.73 9.87 -4.00
N ALA A 89 -7.78 9.80 -3.06
CA ALA A 89 -7.54 8.60 -2.26
C ALA A 89 -8.81 8.20 -1.49
N GLY A 90 -9.37 9.15 -0.72
CA GLY A 90 -10.58 8.92 0.05
C GLY A 90 -11.80 8.63 -0.84
N LEU A 91 -11.95 9.34 -1.96
CA LEU A 91 -13.06 9.14 -2.89
C LEU A 91 -13.09 7.72 -3.47
N PHE A 92 -11.96 7.23 -3.97
CA PHE A 92 -11.85 5.88 -4.53
C PHE A 92 -12.03 4.80 -3.46
N GLU A 93 -11.43 4.99 -2.28
CA GLU A 93 -11.52 4.06 -1.17
C GLU A 93 -12.96 3.93 -0.66
N GLU A 94 -13.63 5.05 -0.36
CA GLU A 94 -15.00 5.03 0.14
C GLU A 94 -16.00 4.54 -0.91
N THR A 95 -15.77 4.84 -2.19
CA THR A 95 -16.62 4.31 -3.27
C THR A 95 -16.54 2.77 -3.33
N ALA A 96 -15.34 2.20 -3.25
CA ALA A 96 -15.17 0.74 -3.25
C ALA A 96 -15.73 0.09 -1.97
N ARG A 97 -15.50 0.71 -0.80
CA ARG A 97 -16.07 0.28 0.48
C ARG A 97 -17.59 0.28 0.46
N LEU A 98 -18.18 1.38 -0.01
CA LEU A 98 -19.62 1.53 -0.15
C LEU A 98 -20.23 0.48 -1.06
N TRP A 99 -19.59 0.22 -2.21
CA TRP A 99 -20.02 -0.82 -3.13
C TRP A 99 -19.94 -2.22 -2.49
N ALA A 100 -18.84 -2.53 -1.78
CA ALA A 100 -18.66 -3.81 -1.10
C ALA A 100 -19.74 -4.06 -0.05
N PHE A 101 -20.06 -3.08 0.80
CA PHE A 101 -21.12 -3.19 1.81
C PHE A 101 -22.54 -3.12 1.25
N ARG A 102 -22.73 -2.53 0.07
CA ARG A 102 -24.04 -2.51 -0.60
C ARG A 102 -24.36 -3.79 -1.35
N LYS A 103 -23.36 -4.46 -1.90
CA LYS A 103 -23.56 -5.63 -2.78
C LYS A 103 -23.10 -6.92 -2.07
N PRO A 104 -21.82 -7.35 -2.13
CA PRO A 104 -21.42 -8.67 -1.66
C PRO A 104 -21.50 -8.86 -0.13
N LEU A 105 -21.42 -7.76 0.64
CA LEU A 105 -21.45 -7.76 2.10
C LEU A 105 -22.76 -7.17 2.68
N LYS A 106 -23.85 -7.16 1.92
CA LYS A 106 -25.14 -6.58 2.36
C LYS A 106 -25.64 -7.11 3.72
N ASP A 107 -25.37 -8.38 4.01
CA ASP A 107 -25.80 -9.07 5.25
C ASP A 107 -24.75 -8.99 6.39
N PHE A 108 -23.59 -8.36 6.14
CA PHE A 108 -22.46 -8.24 7.07
C PHE A 108 -22.38 -6.80 7.60
N ARG A 109 -23.24 -6.47 8.56
CA ARG A 109 -23.42 -5.11 9.12
C ARG A 109 -22.98 -4.97 10.57
N ARG A 110 -22.25 -5.95 11.12
CA ARG A 110 -21.78 -5.89 12.51
C ARG A 110 -20.49 -5.08 12.58
N TRP A 111 -20.22 -4.43 13.72
CA TRP A 111 -18.96 -3.71 13.92
C TRP A 111 -17.72 -4.61 13.70
N ARG A 112 -17.82 -5.89 14.06
CA ARG A 112 -16.76 -6.90 13.84
C ARG A 112 -16.49 -7.13 12.35
N ASP A 113 -17.52 -7.02 11.50
CA ASP A 113 -17.37 -7.14 10.05
C ASP A 113 -16.63 -5.91 9.50
N ALA A 114 -16.89 -4.72 10.03
CA ALA A 114 -16.12 -3.53 9.68
C ALA A 114 -14.63 -3.69 10.05
N VAL A 115 -14.32 -4.27 11.22
CA VAL A 115 -12.94 -4.59 11.61
C VAL A 115 -12.31 -5.59 10.65
N GLY A 116 -12.98 -6.70 10.32
CA GLY A 116 -12.41 -7.67 9.40
C GLY A 116 -12.23 -7.13 7.97
N PHE A 117 -13.13 -6.25 7.52
CA PHE A 117 -12.98 -5.54 6.26
C PHE A 117 -11.73 -4.64 6.29
N GLY A 118 -11.58 -3.85 7.35
CA GLY A 118 -10.41 -2.99 7.55
C GLY A 118 -9.10 -3.78 7.61
N VAL A 119 -9.08 -4.91 8.33
CA VAL A 119 -7.90 -5.81 8.40
C VAL A 119 -7.55 -6.38 7.02
N GLY A 120 -8.55 -6.76 6.21
CA GLY A 120 -8.28 -7.21 4.84
C GLY A 120 -7.78 -6.09 3.93
N HIS A 121 -8.37 -4.91 4.05
CA HIS A 121 -8.03 -3.73 3.24
C HIS A 121 -6.61 -3.23 3.55
N GLY A 122 -6.37 -2.83 4.79
CA GLY A 122 -5.06 -2.36 5.25
C GLY A 122 -4.01 -3.47 5.24
N GLY A 123 -4.44 -4.73 5.34
CA GLY A 123 -3.53 -5.87 5.26
C GLY A 123 -2.94 -6.08 3.86
N LEU A 124 -3.74 -5.86 2.81
CA LEU A 124 -3.22 -5.91 1.45
C LEU A 124 -2.36 -4.67 1.13
N GLU A 125 -2.75 -3.51 1.64
CA GLU A 125 -1.99 -2.26 1.51
C GLU A 125 -0.59 -2.37 2.12
N SER A 126 -0.51 -2.77 3.40
CA SER A 126 0.76 -2.96 4.09
C SER A 126 1.64 -3.98 3.37
N ALA A 127 1.12 -5.16 3.04
CA ALA A 127 1.92 -6.20 2.40
C ALA A 127 2.43 -5.81 1.00
N LEU A 128 1.57 -5.23 0.15
CA LEU A 128 1.92 -4.97 -1.26
C LEU A 128 2.48 -3.57 -1.51
N LEU A 129 1.83 -2.51 -0.99
CA LEU A 129 2.33 -1.16 -1.21
C LEU A 129 3.50 -0.83 -0.30
N VAL A 130 3.43 -1.12 1.00
CA VAL A 130 4.53 -0.75 1.90
C VAL A 130 5.65 -1.78 1.78
N GLY A 131 5.38 -3.05 2.12
CA GLY A 131 6.36 -4.13 2.07
C GLY A 131 6.89 -4.42 0.67
N GLY A 132 6.01 -4.46 -0.34
CA GLY A 132 6.40 -4.69 -1.74
C GLY A 132 7.25 -3.57 -2.32
N LEU A 133 6.91 -2.30 -2.10
CA LEU A 133 7.75 -1.18 -2.54
C LEU A 133 9.07 -1.12 -1.76
N ALA A 134 9.07 -1.44 -0.46
CA ALA A 134 10.30 -1.56 0.32
C ALA A 134 11.23 -2.66 -0.23
N ALA A 135 10.66 -3.82 -0.62
CA ALA A 135 11.41 -4.90 -1.26
C ALA A 135 12.01 -4.46 -2.60
N LEU A 136 11.24 -3.79 -3.45
CA LEU A 136 11.75 -3.20 -4.69
C LEU A 136 12.86 -2.17 -4.42
N GLY A 137 12.70 -1.34 -3.39
CA GLY A 137 13.71 -0.40 -2.94
C GLY A 137 15.01 -1.08 -2.53
N LEU A 138 14.93 -2.16 -1.75
CA LEU A 138 16.11 -2.96 -1.37
C LEU A 138 16.81 -3.56 -2.60
N VAL A 139 16.04 -4.10 -3.55
CA VAL A 139 16.59 -4.62 -4.81
C VAL A 139 17.32 -3.52 -5.58
N ASN A 140 16.73 -2.33 -5.69
CA ASN A 140 17.34 -1.19 -6.37
C ASN A 140 18.64 -0.74 -5.69
N VAL A 141 18.67 -0.66 -4.36
CA VAL A 141 19.89 -0.30 -3.62
C VAL A 141 21.00 -1.33 -3.87
N ILE A 142 20.67 -2.62 -3.78
CA ILE A 142 21.64 -3.69 -4.04
C ILE A 142 22.10 -3.65 -5.50
N ALA A 143 21.21 -3.43 -6.47
CA ALA A 143 21.56 -3.37 -7.88
C ALA A 143 22.45 -2.16 -8.20
N LEU A 144 22.10 -0.97 -7.71
CA LEU A 144 22.86 0.26 -7.98
C LEU A 144 24.23 0.24 -7.31
N SER A 145 24.33 -0.27 -6.08
CA SER A 145 25.63 -0.41 -5.40
C SER A 145 26.62 -1.33 -6.12
N ARG A 146 26.14 -2.18 -7.03
CA ARG A 146 26.98 -3.04 -7.87
C ARG A 146 27.52 -2.33 -9.12
N LEU A 147 26.88 -1.22 -9.50
CA LEU A 147 27.22 -0.41 -10.66
C LEU A 147 28.11 0.78 -10.30
N ASP A 148 28.19 1.14 -9.01
CA ASP A 148 29.07 2.21 -8.55
C ASP A 148 30.55 1.79 -8.72
N PRO A 149 31.33 2.53 -9.52
CA PRO A 149 32.75 2.25 -9.67
C PRO A 149 33.49 2.47 -8.34
N PRO A 150 34.57 1.71 -8.06
CA PRO A 150 35.34 1.91 -6.85
C PRO A 150 35.90 3.35 -6.79
N PRO A 151 36.03 3.95 -5.60
CA PRO A 151 36.52 5.32 -5.47
C PRO A 151 37.92 5.43 -6.11
N CYS A 152 38.12 6.42 -6.99
CA CYS A 152 39.44 6.74 -7.54
C CYS A 152 40.38 7.05 -6.37
N ARG A 153 41.43 6.23 -6.21
CA ARG A 153 42.56 6.54 -5.33
C ARG A 153 43.58 7.38 -6.06
#